data_AF-A0A937SSN5-F1
#
_entry.id   AF-A0A937SSN5-F1
#
_cell.length_a   1.000
_cell.length_b   1.000
_cell.length_c   1.000
_cell.angle_alpha   90.00
_cell.angle_beta   90.00
_cell.angle_gamma   90.00
#
_symmetry.space_group_name_H-M   'P 1'
#
loop_
_entity.id
_entity.type
_entity.pdbx_description
1 polymer ?
#
loop_
_entity_poly.entity_id
_entity_poly.type
_entity_poly.pdbx_seq_one_letter_code
_entity_poly.pdbx_strand_id
1 'polypeptide(L)'
;MNSTAATDRINSALMRLETSIGEPVFDEWALVQRSATGWKLIEYGGTRKEEFLAEFKTDMAALRETLDPAKDQIGDFAFSHEGYGSGYDAHICAGNNLFVLFNNTAKSTGEITSNPKWKTAQIHFMELLEAFLADPIQ
;
A
#
# COMPACT_ATOMS: atom_id res chain seq x y z
N MET A 1 -14.46 -7.05 5.14
CA MET A 1 -14.53 -5.84 6.00
C MET A 1 -15.02 -4.61 5.23
N ASN A 2 -15.43 -3.53 5.92
CA ASN A 2 -15.74 -2.24 5.28
C ASN A 2 -14.50 -1.32 5.20
N SER A 3 -14.59 -0.21 4.45
CA SER A 3 -13.44 0.70 4.24
C SER A 3 -12.92 1.34 5.54
N THR A 4 -13.80 1.69 6.49
CA THR A 4 -13.38 2.25 7.77
C THR A 4 -12.55 1.26 8.59
N ALA A 5 -13.02 0.01 8.71
CA ALA A 5 -12.30 -1.04 9.42
C ALA A 5 -10.97 -1.38 8.72
N ALA A 6 -10.92 -1.31 7.39
CA ALA A 6 -9.69 -1.48 6.64
C ALA A 6 -8.69 -0.35 6.95
N THR A 7 -9.14 0.90 6.91
CA THR A 7 -8.35 2.08 7.27
C THR A 7 -7.74 1.97 8.67
N ASP A 8 -8.54 1.57 9.66
CA ASP A 8 -8.06 1.41 11.04
C ASP A 8 -6.99 0.32 11.15
N ARG A 9 -7.17 -0.80 10.43
CA ARG A 9 -6.17 -1.88 10.39
C ARG A 9 -4.88 -1.46 9.70
N ILE A 10 -4.99 -0.74 8.57
CA ILE A 10 -3.83 -0.21 7.84
C ILE A 10 -3.03 0.73 8.74
N ASN A 11 -3.68 1.73 9.34
CA ASN A 11 -3.03 2.69 10.23
C ASN A 11 -2.39 2.00 11.44
N SER A 12 -3.07 1.01 12.03
CA SER A 12 -2.52 0.25 13.16
C SER A 12 -1.29 -0.56 12.77
N ALA A 13 -1.29 -1.20 11.59
CA ALA A 13 -0.15 -1.96 11.09
C ALA A 13 1.04 -1.05 10.81
N LEU A 14 0.82 0.10 10.16
CA LEU A 14 1.87 1.09 9.88
C LEU A 14 2.47 1.67 11.17
N MET A 15 1.65 1.94 12.19
CA MET A 15 2.14 2.42 13.49
C MET A 15 3.01 1.38 14.21
N ARG A 16 2.62 0.09 14.19
CA ARG A 16 3.42 -1.00 14.79
C ARG A 16 4.73 -1.21 14.04
N LEU A 17 4.68 -1.11 12.73
CA LEU A 17 5.84 -1.18 11.85
C LEU A 17 6.81 -0.04 12.15
N GLU A 18 6.32 1.20 12.18
CA GLU A 18 7.11 2.38 12.56
C GLU A 18 7.74 2.19 13.94
N THR A 19 6.97 1.74 14.94
CA THR A 19 7.47 1.47 16.29
C THR A 19 8.61 0.44 16.29
N SER A 20 8.50 -0.58 15.45
CA SER A 20 9.48 -1.68 15.38
C SER A 20 10.77 -1.25 14.67
N ILE A 21 10.65 -0.47 13.60
CA ILE A 21 11.80 0.08 12.87
C ILE A 21 12.45 1.22 13.68
N GLY A 22 11.63 2.03 14.34
CA GLY A 22 12.00 3.27 15.03
C GLY A 22 11.85 4.53 14.17
N GLU A 23 11.23 4.40 12.99
CA GLU A 23 10.99 5.48 12.04
C GLU A 23 9.87 5.07 11.05
N PRO A 24 9.16 6.03 10.44
CA PRO A 24 8.11 5.74 9.46
C PRO A 24 8.66 4.99 8.25
N VAL A 25 8.06 3.83 7.96
CA VAL A 25 8.40 3.05 6.77
C VAL A 25 7.49 3.40 5.59
N PHE A 26 6.22 3.65 5.85
CA PHE A 26 5.30 4.22 4.87
C PHE A 26 4.53 5.31 5.59
N ASP A 27 4.74 6.53 5.15
CA ASP A 27 4.07 7.74 5.65
C ASP A 27 2.81 8.06 4.84
N GLU A 28 2.62 7.40 3.70
CA GLU A 28 1.46 7.54 2.84
C GLU A 28 0.91 6.18 2.38
N TRP A 29 -0.41 6.10 2.27
CA TRP A 29 -1.12 4.98 1.66
C TRP A 29 -2.40 5.42 0.95
N ALA A 30 -2.78 4.68 -0.08
CA ALA A 30 -3.99 4.91 -0.86
C ALA A 30 -4.74 3.59 -1.09
N LEU A 31 -6.01 3.53 -0.68
CA LEU A 31 -6.91 2.44 -1.04
C LEU A 31 -7.56 2.78 -2.38
N VAL A 32 -7.29 1.97 -3.39
CA VAL A 32 -7.76 2.17 -4.75
C VAL A 32 -8.57 0.96 -5.23
N GLN A 33 -9.56 1.23 -6.08
CA GLN A 33 -10.36 0.22 -6.74
C GLN A 33 -10.08 0.24 -8.24
N ARG A 34 -9.79 -0.93 -8.81
CA ARG A 34 -9.73 -1.12 -10.25
C ARG A 34 -11.12 -1.39 -10.82
N SER A 35 -11.42 -0.76 -11.93
CA SER A 35 -12.61 -0.97 -12.73
C SER A 35 -12.23 -1.18 -14.19
N ALA A 36 -13.21 -1.52 -15.04
CA ALA A 36 -12.97 -1.73 -16.47
C ALA A 36 -12.41 -0.47 -17.18
N THR A 37 -12.70 0.73 -16.66
CA THR A 37 -12.34 2.02 -17.28
C THR A 37 -11.14 2.69 -16.63
N GLY A 38 -10.57 2.12 -15.57
CA GLY A 38 -9.40 2.67 -14.88
C GLY A 38 -9.47 2.47 -13.37
N TRP A 39 -8.80 3.35 -12.64
CA TRP A 39 -8.64 3.28 -11.19
C TRP A 39 -9.39 4.39 -10.49
N LYS A 40 -9.92 4.09 -9.30
CA LYS A 40 -10.65 5.03 -8.45
C LYS A 40 -10.03 5.03 -7.06
N LEU A 41 -9.71 6.21 -6.53
CA LEU A 41 -9.35 6.37 -5.12
C LEU A 41 -10.59 6.19 -4.24
N ILE A 42 -10.49 5.31 -3.24
CA ILE A 42 -11.52 5.04 -2.24
C ILE A 42 -11.19 5.79 -0.95
N GLU A 43 -9.99 5.60 -0.42
CA GLU A 43 -9.50 6.27 0.79
C GLU A 43 -8.01 6.63 0.65
N TYR A 44 -7.57 7.61 1.42
CA TYR A 44 -6.18 8.07 1.44
C TYR A 44 -5.75 8.40 2.86
N GLY A 45 -4.57 7.93 3.26
CA GLY A 45 -3.90 8.32 4.50
C GLY A 45 -2.52 8.87 4.20
N GLY A 46 -2.26 10.12 4.61
CA GLY A 46 -1.01 10.81 4.34
C GLY A 46 -1.18 12.33 4.41
N THR A 47 -0.08 13.07 4.31
CA THR A 47 -0.09 14.54 4.42
C THR A 47 -0.27 15.26 3.08
N ARG A 48 0.07 14.61 1.95
CA ARG A 48 0.08 15.24 0.61
C ARG A 48 -1.10 14.86 -0.28
N LYS A 49 -2.32 14.75 0.29
CA LYS A 49 -3.51 14.27 -0.44
C LYS A 49 -3.80 15.02 -1.75
N GLU A 50 -3.62 16.34 -1.77
CA GLU A 50 -3.89 17.16 -2.95
C GLU A 50 -2.89 16.90 -4.09
N GLU A 51 -1.60 16.81 -3.75
CA GLU A 51 -0.53 16.47 -4.69
C GLU A 51 -0.73 15.05 -5.24
N PHE A 52 -0.99 14.08 -4.36
CA PHE A 52 -1.30 12.71 -4.74
C PHE A 52 -2.48 12.65 -5.71
N LEU A 53 -3.56 13.39 -5.46
CA LEU A 53 -4.73 13.42 -6.36
C LEU A 53 -4.42 14.06 -7.72
N ALA A 54 -3.53 15.05 -7.78
CA ALA A 54 -3.11 15.69 -9.01
C ALA A 54 -2.31 14.73 -9.91
N GLU A 55 -1.46 13.89 -9.30
CA GLU A 55 -0.61 12.93 -9.99
C GLU A 55 -1.28 11.56 -10.19
N PHE A 56 -2.33 11.25 -9.42
CA PHE A 56 -3.02 9.95 -9.38
C PHE A 56 -3.33 9.36 -10.75
N LYS A 57 -3.87 10.16 -11.68
CA LYS A 57 -4.21 9.63 -13.01
C LYS A 57 -2.98 9.21 -13.81
N THR A 58 -1.90 9.97 -13.70
CA THR A 58 -0.63 9.70 -14.39
C THR A 58 0.03 8.48 -13.77
N ASP A 59 0.12 8.43 -12.44
CA ASP A 59 0.71 7.32 -11.72
C ASP A 59 -0.08 6.05 -12.03
N MET A 60 -1.40 6.02 -11.78
CA MET A 60 -2.24 4.84 -12.04
C MET A 60 -2.24 4.35 -13.49
N ALA A 61 -1.98 5.23 -14.46
CA ALA A 61 -1.83 4.83 -15.86
C ALA A 61 -0.56 4.00 -16.07
N ALA A 62 0.57 4.37 -15.44
CA ALA A 62 1.80 3.59 -15.48
C ALA A 62 1.63 2.21 -14.81
N LEU A 63 0.75 2.10 -13.82
CA LEU A 63 0.60 0.88 -13.00
C LEU A 63 -0.37 -0.12 -13.58
N ARG A 64 -1.12 0.30 -14.59
CA ARG A 64 -2.08 -0.57 -15.28
C ARG A 64 -1.39 -1.82 -15.85
N GLU A 65 -0.12 -1.71 -16.23
CA GLU A 65 0.67 -2.82 -16.75
C GLU A 65 1.35 -3.65 -15.66
N THR A 66 1.59 -3.06 -14.48
CA THR A 66 2.32 -3.69 -13.37
C THR A 66 1.40 -4.39 -12.36
N LEU A 67 0.25 -3.78 -12.04
CA LEU A 67 -0.77 -4.35 -11.16
C LEU A 67 -1.77 -5.14 -12.02
N ASP A 68 -1.65 -6.46 -12.03
CA ASP A 68 -2.53 -7.32 -12.81
C ASP A 68 -3.45 -8.09 -11.85
N PRO A 69 -4.72 -7.66 -11.65
CA PRO A 69 -5.67 -8.34 -10.77
C PRO A 69 -6.01 -9.76 -11.23
N ALA A 70 -5.65 -10.14 -12.47
CA ALA A 70 -5.77 -11.53 -12.92
C ALA A 70 -4.62 -12.42 -12.40
N LYS A 71 -3.55 -11.81 -11.89
CA LYS A 71 -2.37 -12.48 -11.32
C LYS A 71 -2.24 -12.26 -9.81
N ASP A 72 -2.70 -11.13 -9.30
CA ASP A 72 -2.63 -10.78 -7.88
C ASP A 72 -3.80 -11.40 -7.10
N GLN A 73 -3.50 -12.34 -6.22
CA GLN A 73 -4.46 -12.93 -5.30
C GLN A 73 -4.70 -12.00 -4.11
N ILE A 74 -5.88 -12.09 -3.48
CA ILE A 74 -6.13 -11.38 -2.22
C ILE A 74 -5.05 -11.81 -1.22
N GLY A 75 -4.46 -10.84 -0.52
CA GLY A 75 -3.33 -11.09 0.38
C GLY A 75 -1.97 -11.19 -0.32
N ASP A 76 -1.88 -11.01 -1.64
CA ASP A 76 -0.60 -10.82 -2.29
C ASP A 76 -0.02 -9.45 -1.93
N PHE A 77 1.29 -9.47 -1.68
CA PHE A 77 2.09 -8.30 -1.39
C PHE A 77 3.32 -8.29 -2.29
N ALA A 78 3.60 -7.15 -2.89
CA ALA A 78 4.82 -6.95 -3.64
C ALA A 78 5.36 -5.53 -3.48
N PHE A 79 6.69 -5.46 -3.41
CA PHE A 79 7.42 -4.21 -3.60
C PHE A 79 7.44 -3.85 -5.08
N SER A 80 7.13 -2.60 -5.37
CA SER A 80 7.41 -1.97 -6.65
C SER A 80 8.92 -1.94 -6.85
N HIS A 81 9.41 -2.45 -8.00
CA HIS A 81 10.84 -2.45 -8.30
C HIS A 81 11.37 -1.05 -8.70
N GLU A 82 10.49 -0.05 -8.83
CA GLU A 82 10.82 1.30 -9.32
C GLU A 82 10.21 2.43 -8.46
N GLY A 83 10.36 2.35 -7.13
CA GLY A 83 9.91 3.39 -6.19
C GLY A 83 11.01 4.38 -5.80
N TYR A 84 11.14 5.49 -6.53
CA TYR A 84 11.73 6.72 -6.00
C TYR A 84 10.87 7.90 -6.48
N GLY A 85 10.15 8.58 -5.58
CA GLY A 85 9.35 9.77 -5.91
C GLY A 85 7.82 9.54 -5.96
N SER A 86 7.16 9.96 -7.04
CA SER A 86 5.69 9.94 -7.21
C SER A 86 5.09 8.53 -7.43
N GLY A 87 5.93 7.50 -7.55
CA GLY A 87 5.50 6.10 -7.56
C GLY A 87 5.23 5.58 -6.14
N TYR A 88 4.48 4.48 -6.01
CA TYR A 88 4.33 3.74 -4.75
C TYR A 88 5.43 2.68 -4.64
N ASP A 89 5.86 2.45 -3.40
CA ASP A 89 6.91 1.51 -3.04
C ASP A 89 6.39 0.09 -2.88
N ALA A 90 5.15 -0.08 -2.43
CA ALA A 90 4.58 -1.41 -2.20
C ALA A 90 3.07 -1.43 -2.39
N HIS A 91 2.51 -2.61 -2.61
CA HIS A 91 1.05 -2.78 -2.67
C HIS A 91 0.58 -4.07 -2.02
N ILE A 92 -0.69 -4.06 -1.62
CA ILE A 92 -1.44 -5.22 -1.10
C ILE A 92 -2.75 -5.36 -1.85
N CYS A 93 -3.09 -6.56 -2.31
CA CYS A 93 -4.43 -6.87 -2.77
C CYS A 93 -5.36 -7.10 -1.57
N ALA A 94 -6.18 -6.11 -1.23
CA ALA A 94 -7.03 -6.09 -0.03
C ALA A 94 -8.45 -6.66 -0.27
N GLY A 95 -8.80 -6.93 -1.52
CA GLY A 95 -10.10 -7.45 -1.90
C GLY A 95 -10.25 -7.56 -3.41
N ASN A 96 -11.44 -7.92 -3.89
CA ASN A 96 -11.67 -8.08 -5.33
C ASN A 96 -11.52 -6.75 -6.06
N ASN A 97 -10.47 -6.62 -6.87
CA ASN A 97 -10.07 -5.38 -7.54
C ASN A 97 -9.77 -4.21 -6.59
N LEU A 98 -9.49 -4.48 -5.31
CA LEU A 98 -9.16 -3.46 -4.31
C LEU A 98 -7.71 -3.63 -3.87
N PHE A 99 -6.95 -2.53 -3.95
CA PHE A 99 -5.53 -2.52 -3.67
C PHE A 99 -5.20 -1.40 -2.69
N VAL A 100 -4.32 -1.67 -1.74
CA VAL A 100 -3.71 -0.65 -0.90
C VAL A 100 -2.31 -0.40 -1.44
N LEU A 101 -2.06 0.81 -1.91
CA LEU A 101 -0.75 1.28 -2.34
C LEU A 101 -0.07 1.97 -1.15
N PHE A 102 1.21 1.71 -0.93
CA PHE A 102 2.00 2.28 0.14
C PHE A 102 3.18 3.04 -0.45
N ASN A 103 3.50 4.21 0.10
CA ASN A 103 4.61 5.02 -0.34
C ASN A 103 5.42 5.55 0.86
N ASN A 104 6.71 5.78 0.65
CA ASN A 104 7.55 6.53 1.56
C ASN A 104 8.08 7.79 0.86
N THR A 105 7.71 8.95 1.37
CA THR A 105 8.09 10.23 0.74
C THR A 105 9.55 10.62 0.96
N ALA A 106 10.24 9.98 1.90
CA ALA A 106 11.57 10.35 2.35
C ALA A 106 12.66 9.32 1.98
N LYS A 107 12.31 8.04 1.77
CA LYS A 107 13.26 6.94 1.59
C LYS A 107 12.83 6.01 0.46
N SER A 108 13.81 5.47 -0.25
CA SER A 108 13.57 4.38 -1.20
C SER A 108 13.27 3.05 -0.51
N THR A 109 12.60 2.14 -1.23
CA THR A 109 12.47 0.73 -0.83
C THR A 109 13.83 0.08 -0.50
N GLY A 110 14.90 0.43 -1.21
CA GLY A 110 16.26 -0.06 -0.92
C GLY A 110 16.79 0.39 0.44
N GLU A 111 16.56 1.64 0.81
CA GLU A 111 16.95 2.19 2.12
C GLU A 111 16.12 1.59 3.25
N ILE A 112 14.82 1.40 3.04
CA ILE A 112 13.91 0.73 3.99
C ILE A 112 14.36 -0.70 4.27
N THR A 113 14.58 -1.48 3.20
CA THR A 113 14.91 -2.90 3.30
C THR A 113 16.32 -3.17 3.81
N SER A 114 17.20 -2.17 3.75
CA SER A 114 18.56 -2.21 4.32
C SER A 114 18.58 -2.06 5.84
N ASN A 115 17.49 -1.61 6.47
CA ASN A 115 17.42 -1.52 7.93
C ASN A 115 17.48 -2.93 8.55
N PRO A 116 18.40 -3.22 9.50
CA PRO A 116 18.54 -4.56 10.07
C PRO A 116 17.28 -5.04 10.81
N LYS A 117 16.40 -4.12 11.26
CA LYS A 117 15.12 -4.45 11.90
C LYS A 117 14.03 -4.82 10.90
N TRP A 118 14.23 -4.54 9.61
CA TRP A 118 13.25 -4.76 8.55
C TRP A 118 12.71 -6.19 8.55
N LYS A 119 13.59 -7.18 8.59
CA LYS A 119 13.23 -8.61 8.54
C LYS A 119 12.27 -9.02 9.65
N THR A 120 12.40 -8.44 10.84
CA THR A 120 11.50 -8.76 11.97
C THR A 120 10.22 -7.93 11.90
N ALA A 121 10.30 -6.69 11.39
CA ALA A 121 9.15 -5.80 11.30
C ALA A 121 8.17 -6.18 10.18
N GLN A 122 8.62 -6.95 9.18
CA GLN A 122 7.76 -7.54 8.14
C GLN A 122 6.56 -8.32 8.69
N ILE A 123 6.64 -8.83 9.94
CA ILE A 123 5.53 -9.52 10.59
C ILE A 123 4.27 -8.65 10.67
N HIS A 124 4.40 -7.33 10.86
CA HIS A 124 3.25 -6.43 10.95
C HIS A 124 2.51 -6.29 9.62
N PHE A 125 3.24 -6.40 8.50
CA PHE A 125 2.60 -6.51 7.18
C PHE A 125 1.93 -7.86 6.98
N MET A 126 2.57 -8.95 7.40
CA MET A 126 1.97 -10.28 7.30
C MET A 126 0.65 -10.35 8.08
N GLU A 127 0.59 -9.78 9.29
CA GLU A 127 -0.65 -9.67 10.07
C GLU A 127 -1.74 -8.88 9.30
N LEU A 128 -1.36 -7.81 8.59
CA LEU A 128 -2.27 -7.03 7.76
C LEU A 128 -2.76 -7.83 6.54
N LEU A 129 -1.88 -8.61 5.92
CA LEU A 129 -2.23 -9.50 4.79
C LEU A 129 -3.19 -10.60 5.24
N GLU A 130 -2.90 -11.26 6.36
CA GLU A 130 -3.76 -12.26 6.96
C GLU A 130 -5.14 -11.68 7.32
N ALA A 131 -5.19 -10.43 7.77
CA ALA A 131 -6.45 -9.74 8.01
C ALA A 131 -7.28 -9.56 6.74
N PHE A 132 -6.67 -9.16 5.62
CA PHE A 132 -7.37 -9.03 4.34
C PHE A 132 -7.72 -10.38 3.71
N LEU A 133 -6.91 -11.42 3.92
CA LEU A 133 -7.23 -12.78 3.52
C LEU A 133 -8.45 -13.32 4.28
N ALA A 134 -8.50 -13.10 5.60
CA ALA A 134 -9.57 -13.60 6.44
C ALA A 134 -10.89 -12.84 6.27
N ASP A 135 -10.82 -11.52 6.04
CA ASP A 135 -12.01 -10.67 5.86
C ASP A 135 -11.79 -9.60 4.78
N PRO A 136 -11.74 -9.98 3.49
CA PRO A 136 -11.43 -9.06 2.39
C PRO A 136 -12.38 -7.86 2.34
N ILE A 137 -11.90 -6.71 1.85
CA ILE A 137 -12.76 -5.54 1.67
C ILE A 137 -13.85 -5.86 0.63
N GLN A 138 -15.11 -5.52 0.96
CA GLN A 138 -16.30 -5.72 0.12
C GLN A 138 -16.83 -4.39 -0.41
#